data_AF-A0A7X2BMP2-F1
#
_entry.id   AF-A0A7X2BMP2-F1
#
_cell.length_a   1.000
_cell.length_b   1.000
_cell.length_c   1.000
_cell.angle_alpha   90.00
_cell.angle_beta   90.00
_cell.angle_gamma   90.00
#
_symmetry.space_group_name_H-M   'P 1'
#
loop_
_entity.id
_entity.type
_entity.pdbx_description
1 polymer ?
#
loop_
_entity_poly.entity_id
_entity_poly.type
_entity_poly.pdbx_seq_one_letter_code
_entity_poly.pdbx_strand_id
1 'polypeptide(L)'
;MSYYWVKYSDRLPEQFGGLASGPLIRIRPKYKDDTGLIEHEKTHVRQWYAAMAIGFLLSALLTLLVSNSVFPLFGLAPLLHQLLYKFVRPYRCWCEVKAYRKQIAIGGYLSNDFAVKALIEKYYLKLSADEARALLFD
;
A
#
# COMPACT_ATOMS: atom_id res chain seq x y z
N MET A 1 -3.24 -19.77 -4.30
CA MET A 1 -2.10 -19.55 -3.38
C MET A 1 -2.21 -18.16 -2.78
N SER A 2 -2.20 -18.03 -1.45
CA SER A 2 -2.15 -16.72 -0.80
C SER A 2 -0.70 -16.25 -0.73
N TYR A 3 -0.37 -15.16 -1.41
CA TYR A 3 0.97 -14.55 -1.40
C TYR A 3 1.17 -13.57 -0.23
N TYR A 4 0.49 -13.81 0.89
CA TYR A 4 0.54 -12.92 2.05
C TYR A 4 0.34 -13.72 3.34
N TRP A 5 0.88 -13.18 4.44
CA TRP A 5 0.70 -13.73 5.78
C TRP A 5 0.03 -12.70 6.67
N VAL A 6 -1.09 -13.06 7.30
CA VAL A 6 -1.77 -12.18 8.27
C VAL A 6 -1.33 -12.56 9.68
N LYS A 7 -0.87 -11.59 10.45
CA LYS A 7 -0.53 -11.73 11.86
C LYS A 7 -1.30 -10.72 12.70
N TYR A 8 -2.02 -11.20 13.70
CA TYR A 8 -2.69 -10.32 14.64
C TYR A 8 -1.73 -9.81 15.71
N SER A 9 -1.64 -8.49 15.89
CA SER A 9 -0.75 -7.87 16.87
C SER A 9 -1.14 -6.43 17.16
N ASP A 10 -1.06 -6.02 18.43
CA ASP A 10 -1.23 -4.62 18.83
C ASP A 10 0.04 -3.78 18.68
N ARG A 11 1.16 -4.38 18.27
CA ARG A 11 2.44 -3.70 17.99
C ARG A 11 2.40 -2.98 16.65
N LEU A 12 1.53 -1.99 16.55
CA LEU A 12 1.31 -1.09 15.43
C LEU A 12 1.23 0.35 15.95
N PRO A 13 1.57 1.38 15.15
CA PRO A 13 1.31 2.76 15.54
C PRO A 13 -0.19 2.97 15.79
N GLU A 14 -0.55 3.80 16.77
CA GLU A 14 -1.95 3.95 17.23
C GLU A 14 -2.91 4.38 16.12
N GLN A 15 -2.44 5.20 15.19
CA GLN A 15 -3.21 5.71 14.06
C GLN A 15 -3.57 4.64 13.01
N PHE A 16 -2.98 3.44 13.06
CA PHE A 16 -3.20 2.38 12.08
C PHE A 16 -3.92 1.15 12.68
N GLY A 17 -4.95 0.69 11.98
CA GLY A 17 -5.67 -0.56 12.29
C GLY A 17 -4.99 -1.80 11.71
N GLY A 18 -4.29 -1.63 10.58
CA GLY A 18 -3.46 -2.62 9.92
C GLY A 18 -2.20 -1.98 9.33
N LEU A 19 -1.22 -2.82 8.98
CA LEU A 19 -0.01 -2.41 8.29
C LEU A 19 0.55 -3.55 7.44
N ALA A 20 0.68 -3.32 6.14
CA ALA A 20 1.44 -4.17 5.23
C ALA A 20 2.94 -3.83 5.26
N SER A 21 3.78 -4.86 5.28
CA SER A 21 5.25 -4.77 5.21
C SER A 21 5.76 -5.86 4.28
N GLY A 22 5.81 -5.54 2.98
CA GLY A 22 6.03 -6.54 1.94
C GLY A 22 4.90 -7.57 1.94
N PRO A 23 5.18 -8.88 2.04
CA PRO A 23 4.14 -9.91 2.07
C PRO A 23 3.47 -10.10 3.45
N LEU A 24 3.98 -9.47 4.51
CA LEU A 24 3.43 -9.60 5.86
C LEU A 24 2.39 -8.50 6.12
N ILE A 25 1.17 -8.90 6.49
CA ILE A 25 0.11 -8.02 6.95
C ILE A 25 -0.01 -8.17 8.47
N ARG A 26 0.03 -7.05 9.19
CA ARG A 26 -0.25 -7.00 10.63
C ARG A 26 -1.57 -6.29 10.86
N ILE A 27 -2.46 -6.87 11.67
CA ILE A 27 -3.77 -6.29 11.98
C ILE A 27 -3.97 -6.28 13.49
N ARG A 28 -4.56 -5.21 14.03
CA ARG A 28 -4.94 -5.20 15.44
C ARG A 28 -6.04 -6.24 15.69
N PRO A 29 -5.99 -7.05 16.76
CA PRO A 29 -6.99 -8.08 17.03
C PRO A 29 -8.44 -7.59 17.00
N LYS A 30 -8.70 -6.33 17.39
CA LYS A 30 -10.04 -5.72 17.36
C LYS A 30 -10.65 -5.56 15.95
N TYR A 31 -9.83 -5.63 14.89
CA TYR A 31 -10.28 -5.54 13.50
C TYR A 31 -10.13 -6.87 12.75
N LYS A 32 -10.02 -8.01 13.46
CA LYS A 32 -9.78 -9.32 12.84
C LYS A 32 -10.85 -9.74 11.83
N ASP A 33 -12.09 -9.28 12.01
CA ASP A 33 -13.25 -9.61 11.18
C ASP A 33 -13.61 -8.45 10.21
N ASP A 34 -12.81 -7.36 10.21
CA ASP A 34 -12.99 -6.24 9.29
C ASP A 34 -12.44 -6.62 7.91
N THR A 35 -13.31 -7.21 7.10
CA THR A 35 -12.98 -7.71 5.76
C THR A 35 -12.51 -6.56 4.85
N GLY A 36 -13.07 -5.35 5.01
CA GLY A 36 -12.66 -4.18 4.24
C GLY A 36 -11.24 -3.75 4.58
N LEU A 37 -10.89 -3.71 5.87
CA LEU A 37 -9.52 -3.40 6.31
C LEU A 37 -8.53 -4.48 5.85
N ILE A 38 -8.90 -5.76 5.92
CA ILE A 38 -8.04 -6.84 5.41
C ILE A 38 -7.76 -6.65 3.91
N GLU A 39 -8.77 -6.29 3.11
CA GLU A 39 -8.58 -6.03 1.67
C GLU A 39 -7.83 -4.73 1.37
N HIS A 40 -7.89 -3.73 2.25
CA HIS A 40 -7.01 -2.57 2.23
C HIS A 40 -5.54 -3.02 2.28
N GLU A 41 -5.17 -3.79 3.31
CA GLU A 41 -3.79 -4.24 3.50
C GLU A 41 -3.31 -5.17 2.38
N LYS A 42 -4.18 -6.06 1.90
CA LYS A 42 -3.88 -6.91 0.72
C LYS A 42 -3.61 -6.07 -0.53
N THR A 43 -4.24 -4.90 -0.66
CA THR A 43 -3.98 -4.00 -1.79
C THR A 43 -2.55 -3.46 -1.75
N HIS A 44 -2.03 -3.11 -0.57
CA HIS A 44 -0.62 -2.74 -0.41
C HIS A 44 0.33 -3.89 -0.72
N VAL A 45 0.00 -5.13 -0.32
CA VAL A 45 0.81 -6.31 -0.70
C VAL A 45 0.86 -6.48 -2.23
N ARG A 46 -0.28 -6.33 -2.91
CA ARG A 46 -0.34 -6.40 -4.39
C ARG A 46 0.48 -5.27 -5.04
N GLN A 47 0.42 -4.05 -4.50
CA GLN A 47 1.24 -2.92 -4.96
C GLN A 47 2.74 -3.19 -4.78
N TRP A 48 3.13 -3.80 -3.66
CA TRP A 48 4.51 -4.19 -3.39
C TRP A 48 5.02 -5.23 -4.40
N TYR A 49 4.27 -6.30 -4.68
CA TYR A 49 4.63 -7.29 -5.70
C TYR A 49 4.72 -6.68 -7.11
N ALA A 50 3.80 -5.79 -7.47
CA ALA A 50 3.82 -5.11 -8.76
C ALA A 50 5.07 -4.22 -8.92
N ALA A 51 5.39 -3.42 -7.91
CA ALA A 51 6.61 -2.61 -7.90
C ALA A 51 7.88 -3.49 -7.96
N MET A 52 7.91 -4.58 -7.20
CA MET A 52 9.04 -5.52 -7.22
C MET A 52 9.23 -6.14 -8.61
N ALA A 53 8.15 -6.55 -9.29
CA ALA A 53 8.21 -7.08 -10.65
C ALA A 53 8.75 -6.05 -11.66
N ILE A 54 8.31 -4.79 -11.56
CA ILE A 54 8.84 -3.68 -12.37
C ILE A 54 10.32 -3.47 -12.07
N GLY A 55 10.72 -3.49 -10.80
CA GLY A 55 12.12 -3.35 -10.39
C GLY A 55 13.02 -4.45 -10.96
N PHE A 56 12.56 -5.69 -10.96
CA PHE A 56 13.28 -6.81 -11.58
C PHE A 56 13.36 -6.66 -13.10
N LEU A 57 12.27 -6.28 -13.76
CA LEU A 57 12.27 -6.05 -15.20
C LEU A 57 13.26 -4.97 -15.60
N LEU A 58 13.25 -3.82 -14.90
CA LEU A 58 14.20 -2.74 -15.14
C LEU A 58 15.65 -3.18 -14.89
N SER A 59 15.89 -3.93 -13.81
CA SER A 59 17.23 -4.45 -13.50
C SER A 59 17.72 -5.42 -14.58
N ALA A 60 16.84 -6.28 -15.08
CA ALA A 60 17.15 -7.19 -16.18
C ALA A 60 17.48 -6.44 -17.47
N LEU A 61 16.66 -5.46 -17.85
CA LEU A 61 16.90 -4.65 -19.04
C LEU A 61 18.23 -3.89 -18.95
N LEU A 62 18.53 -3.27 -17.81
CA LEU A 62 19.81 -2.58 -17.61
C LEU A 62 21.01 -3.55 -17.67
N THR A 63 20.87 -4.73 -17.09
CA THR A 63 21.93 -5.75 -17.11
C THR A 63 22.22 -6.22 -18.53
N LEU A 64 21.18 -6.50 -19.30
CA LEU A 64 21.30 -7.06 -20.65
C LEU A 64 21.66 -6.01 -21.71
N LEU A 65 21.16 -4.77 -21.58
CA LEU A 65 21.27 -3.74 -22.61
C LEU A 65 22.36 -2.69 -22.32
N VAL A 66 22.78 -2.54 -21.06
CA VAL A 66 23.75 -1.50 -20.67
C VAL A 66 25.05 -2.11 -20.19
N SER A 67 25.02 -2.93 -19.12
CA SER A 67 26.22 -3.61 -18.61
C SER A 67 25.86 -4.72 -17.62
N ASN A 68 26.48 -5.89 -17.74
CA ASN A 68 26.32 -6.98 -16.79
C ASN A 68 26.72 -6.61 -15.35
N SER A 69 27.56 -5.58 -15.16
CA SER A 69 27.98 -5.13 -13.82
C SER A 69 26.86 -4.51 -12.98
N VAL A 70 25.71 -4.17 -13.58
CA VAL A 70 24.56 -3.59 -12.86
C VAL A 70 23.62 -4.64 -12.25
N PHE A 71 23.95 -5.93 -12.36
CA PHE A 71 23.17 -7.01 -11.74
C PHE A 71 22.88 -6.86 -10.23
N PRO A 72 23.67 -6.15 -9.40
CA PRO A 72 23.31 -5.97 -7.99
C PRO A 72 22.00 -5.19 -7.79
N LEU A 73 21.51 -4.46 -8.80
CA LEU A 73 20.22 -3.75 -8.76
C LEU A 73 19.03 -4.67 -8.51
N PHE A 74 19.12 -5.95 -8.88
CA PHE A 74 18.10 -6.95 -8.56
C PHE A 74 17.82 -7.01 -7.04
N GLY A 75 18.85 -6.86 -6.20
CA GLY A 75 18.70 -6.83 -4.74
C GLY A 75 17.92 -5.62 -4.21
N LEU A 76 17.81 -4.54 -5.00
CA LEU A 76 17.08 -3.32 -4.64
C LEU A 76 15.61 -3.36 -5.08
N ALA A 77 15.24 -4.24 -6.01
CA ALA A 77 13.86 -4.32 -6.51
C ALA A 77 12.79 -4.50 -5.41
N PRO A 78 12.99 -5.33 -4.36
CA PRO A 78 12.03 -5.46 -3.27
C PRO A 78 11.82 -4.19 -2.43
N LEU A 79 12.74 -3.22 -2.51
CA LEU A 79 12.69 -1.93 -1.80
C LEU A 79 12.01 -0.82 -2.60
N LEU A 80 11.73 -1.05 -3.89
CA LEU A 80 11.21 -0.02 -4.80
C LEU A 80 9.91 0.59 -4.29
N HIS A 81 8.97 -0.24 -3.83
CA HIS A 81 7.70 0.24 -3.28
C HIS A 81 7.91 1.13 -2.06
N GLN A 82 8.76 0.74 -1.10
CA GLN A 82 9.02 1.51 0.12
C GLN A 82 9.66 2.87 -0.21
N LEU A 83 10.61 2.88 -1.17
CA LEU A 83 11.25 4.11 -1.62
C LEU A 83 10.24 5.05 -2.31
N LEU A 84 9.47 4.53 -3.27
CA LEU A 84 8.44 5.32 -3.96
C LEU A 84 7.39 5.83 -3.00
N TYR A 85 6.91 4.99 -2.08
CA TYR A 85 5.92 5.39 -1.07
C TYR A 85 6.46 6.49 -0.15
N LYS A 86 7.72 6.38 0.29
CA LYS A 86 8.34 7.37 1.18
C LYS A 86 8.64 8.71 0.49
N PHE A 87 9.10 8.70 -0.75
CA PHE A 87 9.62 9.91 -1.40
C PHE A 87 8.69 10.51 -2.47
N VAL A 88 7.81 9.72 -3.08
CA VAL A 88 6.96 10.16 -4.20
C VAL A 88 5.52 10.30 -3.71
N ARG A 89 5.14 11.51 -3.29
CA ARG A 89 3.79 11.83 -2.78
C ARG A 89 2.66 11.40 -3.74
N PRO A 90 2.73 11.61 -5.07
CA PRO A 90 1.70 11.11 -5.99
C PRO A 90 1.55 9.59 -5.98
N TYR A 91 2.65 8.86 -5.88
CA TYR A 91 2.63 7.39 -5.78
C TYR A 91 1.97 6.94 -4.47
N ARG A 92 2.32 7.59 -3.35
CA ARG A 92 1.66 7.35 -2.06
C ARG A 92 0.16 7.61 -2.13
N CYS A 93 -0.24 8.75 -2.69
CA CYS A 93 -1.65 9.12 -2.88
C CYS A 93 -2.39 8.03 -3.68
N TRP A 94 -1.83 7.63 -4.83
CA TRP A 94 -2.39 6.56 -5.65
C TRP A 94 -2.51 5.24 -4.88
N CYS A 95 -1.51 4.91 -4.05
CA CYS A 95 -1.52 3.69 -3.25
C CYS A 95 -2.69 3.68 -2.26
N GLU A 96 -2.82 4.75 -1.47
CA GLU A 96 -3.85 4.89 -0.43
C GLU A 96 -5.25 4.98 -1.02
N VAL A 97 -5.45 5.78 -2.07
CA VAL A 97 -6.76 5.90 -2.75
C VAL A 97 -7.21 4.54 -3.28
N LYS A 98 -6.31 3.78 -3.91
CA LYS A 98 -6.65 2.44 -4.42
C LYS A 98 -6.99 1.47 -3.29
N ALA A 99 -6.28 1.52 -2.16
CA ALA A 99 -6.54 0.68 -1.01
C ALA A 99 -7.87 1.04 -0.33
N TYR A 100 -8.15 2.33 -0.10
CA TYR A 100 -9.41 2.80 0.47
C TYR A 100 -10.62 2.56 -0.42
N ARG A 101 -10.51 2.74 -1.73
CA ARG A 101 -11.58 2.37 -2.68
C ARG A 101 -11.94 0.89 -2.55
N LYS A 102 -10.94 0.01 -2.41
CA LYS A 102 -11.18 -1.42 -2.22
C LYS A 102 -11.79 -1.74 -0.85
N GLN A 103 -11.32 -1.04 0.19
CA GLN A 103 -11.87 -1.14 1.54
C GLN A 103 -13.35 -0.77 1.59
N ILE A 104 -13.72 0.38 1.03
CA ILE A 104 -15.09 0.89 0.96
C ILE A 104 -15.99 -0.09 0.19
N ALA A 105 -15.52 -0.58 -0.96
CA ALA A 105 -16.31 -1.48 -1.81
C ALA A 105 -16.67 -2.83 -1.16
N ILE A 106 -15.93 -3.28 -0.15
CA ILE A 106 -16.09 -4.61 0.47
C ILE A 106 -16.52 -4.52 1.94
N GLY A 107 -16.14 -3.46 2.64
CA GLY A 107 -16.24 -3.41 4.10
C GLY A 107 -17.65 -3.20 4.66
N GLY A 108 -18.62 -2.79 3.84
CA GLY A 108 -20.02 -2.63 4.29
C GLY A 108 -20.19 -1.59 5.41
N TYR A 109 -19.35 -0.56 5.42
CA TYR A 109 -19.36 0.46 6.47
C TYR A 109 -20.60 1.36 6.38
N LEU A 110 -21.09 1.83 7.54
CA LEU A 110 -22.21 2.77 7.63
C LEU A 110 -21.86 4.16 7.09
N SER A 111 -20.59 4.57 7.20
CA SER A 111 -20.07 5.81 6.62
C SER A 111 -18.67 5.55 6.06
N ASN A 112 -18.34 6.27 4.98
CA ASN A 112 -17.03 6.25 4.34
C ASN A 112 -16.15 7.45 4.73
N ASP A 113 -16.62 8.31 5.65
CA ASP A 113 -15.88 9.51 6.09
C ASP A 113 -14.54 9.18 6.75
N PHE A 114 -14.41 7.97 7.33
CA PHE A 114 -13.15 7.51 7.91
C PHE A 114 -12.02 7.47 6.87
N ALA A 115 -12.33 7.11 5.62
CA ALA A 115 -11.35 7.03 4.54
C ALA A 115 -10.90 8.43 4.10
N VAL A 116 -11.86 9.35 3.96
CA VAL A 116 -11.59 10.77 3.68
C VAL A 116 -10.69 11.36 4.76
N LYS A 117 -11.07 11.19 6.03
CA LYS A 117 -10.29 11.66 7.18
C LYS A 117 -8.87 11.09 7.19
N ALA A 118 -8.73 9.80 6.89
CA ALA A 118 -7.41 9.16 6.85
C ALA A 118 -6.50 9.74 5.77
N LEU A 119 -7.02 9.99 4.55
CA LEU A 119 -6.25 10.60 3.46
C LEU A 119 -5.73 12.00 3.80
N ILE A 120 -6.52 12.80 4.53
CA ILE A 120 -6.15 14.15 4.95
C ILE A 120 -5.09 14.12 6.05
N GLU A 121 -5.29 13.27 7.07
CA GLU A 121 -4.53 13.37 8.32
C GLU A 121 -3.28 12.47 8.37
N LYS A 122 -3.33 11.24 7.83
CA LYS A 122 -2.34 10.19 8.18
C LYS A 122 -1.15 10.10 7.24
N TYR A 123 -1.34 10.42 5.97
CA TYR A 123 -0.40 10.06 4.91
C TYR A 123 0.42 11.23 4.38
N TYR A 124 0.27 12.42 4.99
CA TYR A 124 0.93 13.67 4.58
C TYR A 124 0.68 14.01 3.09
N LEU A 125 -0.53 13.72 2.62
CA LEU A 125 -0.91 13.92 1.22
C LEU A 125 -1.28 15.36 0.91
N LYS A 126 -1.38 16.26 1.91
CA LYS A 126 -1.77 17.67 1.75
C LYS A 126 -2.97 17.83 0.82
N LEU A 127 -4.02 17.03 1.06
CA LEU A 127 -5.28 17.08 0.32
C LEU A 127 -6.31 17.87 1.12
N SER A 128 -7.18 18.61 0.42
CA SER A 128 -8.42 19.11 1.02
C SER A 128 -9.46 18.00 1.16
N ALA A 129 -10.52 18.25 1.93
CA ALA A 129 -11.61 17.27 2.06
C ALA A 129 -12.33 17.02 0.73
N ASP A 130 -12.49 18.04 -0.09
CA ASP A 130 -13.17 17.92 -1.39
C ASP A 130 -12.30 17.15 -2.39
N GLU A 131 -10.99 17.40 -2.41
CA GLU A 131 -10.03 16.61 -3.21
C GLU A 131 -10.01 15.14 -2.80
N ALA A 132 -9.99 14.86 -1.49
CA ALA A 132 -9.99 13.50 -0.98
C ALA A 132 -11.31 12.75 -1.31
N ARG A 133 -12.45 13.45 -1.27
CA ARG A 133 -13.74 12.89 -1.67
C ARG A 133 -13.77 12.59 -3.18
N ALA A 134 -13.35 13.54 -4.00
CA ALA A 134 -13.28 13.35 -5.45
C ALA A 134 -12.42 12.13 -5.81
N LEU A 135 -11.24 12.01 -5.18
CA LEU A 135 -10.36 10.85 -5.40
C LEU A 135 -10.95 9.52 -4.94
N LEU A 136 -11.86 9.49 -3.97
CA LEU A 136 -12.43 8.25 -3.45
C LEU A 136 -13.70 7.84 -4.18
N PHE A 137 -14.55 8.79 -4.57
CA PHE A 137 -15.93 8.55 -4.96
C PHE A 137 -16.27 8.90 -6.42
N ASP A 138 -15.45 9.71 -7.09
CA ASP A 138 -15.56 9.96 -8.54
C ASP A 138 -14.84 8.84 -9.33
#